data_AF-V5H2E0-F1
#
_entry.id   AF-V5H2E0-F1
#
_cell.length_a   1.000
_cell.length_b   1.000
_cell.length_c   1.000
_cell.angle_alpha   90.00
_cell.angle_beta   90.00
_cell.angle_gamma   90.00
#
_symmetry.space_group_name_H-M   'P 1'
#
loop_
_entity.id
_entity.type
_entity.pdbx_description
1 polymer ?
#
loop_
_entity_poly.entity_id
_entity_poly.type
_entity_poly.pdbx_seq_one_letter_code
_entity_poly.pdbx_strand_id
1 'polypeptide(L)'
;MSGHNYIKSTNPFDDDDIDDQTFLRNSRRPVQQPTFDDQMQSFAEKKKAIEDRTINSSEKSISILRESEQIGIATAEELTRQREKLEKTDKQLDEINATLRFSQKHINGIKSVFSSLKNYMSGKNDPSPTTSSSTPSTVKQSASTQNLEDKLPSYDRYDNHPSTRLRDNDYSPSQMVVNQSGSKDFSARLDANLQEMCSNISRLKGLATELGSEIESQNDLITGIMDKTEKADMTITK
;
A
#
# COMPACT_ATOMS: atom_id res chain seq x y z
N MET A 1 -23.54 82.77 21.81
CA MET A 1 -23.44 82.24 20.44
C MET A 1 -23.11 80.76 20.58
N SER A 2 -24.10 79.90 20.35
CA SER A 2 -24.01 78.44 20.51
C SER A 2 -23.10 77.84 19.45
N GLY A 3 -22.05 77.13 19.86
CA GLY A 3 -21.27 76.26 18.99
C GLY A 3 -21.93 74.89 18.92
N HIS A 4 -22.44 74.52 17.74
CA HIS A 4 -22.94 73.17 17.48
C HIS A 4 -21.74 72.22 17.35
N ASN A 5 -21.67 71.21 18.23
CA ASN A 5 -20.77 70.08 18.08
C ASN A 5 -21.40 69.07 17.12
N TYR A 6 -20.84 68.91 15.93
CA TYR A 6 -21.28 67.93 14.95
C TYR A 6 -20.77 66.54 15.37
N ILE A 7 -21.71 65.67 15.69
CA ILE A 7 -21.47 64.25 15.96
C ILE A 7 -21.20 63.60 14.61
N LYS A 8 -20.02 62.99 14.46
CA LYS A 8 -19.61 62.27 13.24
C LYS A 8 -20.52 61.05 13.06
N SER A 9 -21.40 61.08 12.07
CA SER A 9 -22.27 59.93 11.72
C SER A 9 -21.43 58.84 11.06
N THR A 10 -21.71 57.58 11.41
CA THR A 10 -21.08 56.38 10.85
C THR A 10 -21.90 55.87 9.66
N ASN A 11 -22.40 56.78 8.81
CA ASN A 11 -23.20 56.44 7.64
C ASN A 11 -22.37 56.60 6.36
N PRO A 12 -22.08 55.52 5.61
CA PRO A 12 -21.23 55.56 4.43
C PRO A 12 -21.91 56.10 3.15
N PHE A 13 -23.13 56.62 3.25
CA PHE A 13 -23.90 57.20 2.15
C PHE A 13 -24.42 58.62 2.45
N ASP A 14 -24.04 59.19 3.60
CA ASP A 14 -24.19 60.64 3.75
C ASP A 14 -23.10 61.26 2.90
N ASP A 15 -23.51 61.83 1.77
CA ASP A 15 -22.68 62.63 0.86
C ASP A 15 -22.17 63.84 1.64
N ASP A 16 -21.12 63.63 2.45
CA ASP A 16 -20.19 64.69 2.83
C ASP A 16 -19.63 65.20 1.51
N ASP A 17 -20.13 66.36 1.07
CA ASP A 17 -19.66 67.08 -0.11
C ASP A 17 -18.13 67.04 -0.11
N ILE A 18 -17.56 66.13 -0.91
CA ILE A 18 -16.12 66.00 -1.04
C ILE A 18 -15.70 67.31 -1.69
N ASP A 19 -15.18 68.24 -0.89
CA ASP A 19 -14.72 69.54 -1.36
C ASP A 19 -13.92 69.34 -2.65
N ASP A 20 -14.28 70.08 -3.69
CA ASP A 20 -13.67 70.00 -5.02
C ASP A 20 -12.14 70.04 -4.92
N GLN A 21 -11.59 70.73 -3.91
CA GLN A 21 -10.16 70.75 -3.62
C GLN A 21 -9.60 69.40 -3.15
N THR A 22 -10.35 68.65 -2.35
CA THR A 22 -9.99 67.29 -1.91
C THR A 22 -10.07 66.31 -3.07
N PHE A 23 -11.10 66.43 -3.92
CA PHE A 23 -11.27 65.61 -5.12
C PHE A 23 -10.17 65.87 -6.17
N LEU A 24 -9.87 67.14 -6.45
CA LEU A 24 -8.80 67.57 -7.38
C LEU A 24 -7.40 67.26 -6.85
N ARG A 25 -7.18 67.31 -5.54
CA ARG A 25 -5.91 66.93 -4.90
C ARG A 25 -5.66 65.43 -4.97
N ASN A 26 -6.70 64.60 -4.85
CA ASN A 26 -6.58 63.16 -5.03
C ASN A 26 -6.34 62.78 -6.50
N SER A 27 -6.93 63.54 -7.43
CA SER A 27 -6.74 63.38 -8.88
C SER A 27 -5.36 63.82 -9.39
N ARG A 28 -4.61 64.61 -8.62
CA ARG A 28 -3.25 65.09 -8.94
C ARG A 28 -2.12 64.26 -8.32
N ARG A 29 -2.42 63.14 -7.64
CA ARG A 29 -1.36 62.17 -7.33
C ARG A 29 -0.91 61.55 -8.66
N PRO A 30 0.36 61.69 -9.07
CA PRO A 30 0.86 60.84 -10.13
C PRO A 30 0.78 59.41 -9.59
N VAL A 31 -0.24 58.67 -10.03
CA VAL A 31 -0.20 57.23 -9.92
C VAL A 31 1.01 56.84 -10.75
N GLN A 32 2.14 56.59 -10.09
CA GLN A 32 3.28 55.94 -10.72
C GLN A 32 2.78 54.56 -11.13
N GLN A 33 2.19 54.49 -12.33
CA GLN A 33 1.88 53.22 -12.93
C GLN A 33 3.24 52.53 -13.14
N PRO A 34 3.43 51.31 -12.60
CA PRO A 34 4.70 50.61 -12.77
C PRO A 34 4.98 50.54 -14.26
N THR A 35 6.20 50.95 -14.63
CA THR A 35 6.58 50.97 -16.04
C THR A 35 6.46 49.56 -16.61
N PHE A 36 6.21 49.44 -17.91
CA PHE A 36 6.11 48.12 -18.56
C PHE A 36 7.35 47.25 -18.27
N ASP A 37 8.52 47.88 -18.17
CA ASP A 37 9.78 47.23 -17.82
C ASP A 37 9.80 46.71 -16.37
N ASP A 38 9.31 47.50 -15.40
CA ASP A 38 9.17 47.07 -13.99
C ASP A 38 8.22 45.86 -13.88
N GLN A 39 7.11 45.90 -14.63
CA GLN A 39 6.16 44.78 -14.66
C GLN A 39 6.81 43.53 -15.25
N MET A 40 7.50 43.65 -16.40
CA MET A 40 8.21 42.55 -17.05
C MET A 40 9.25 41.91 -16.13
N GLN A 41 10.03 42.72 -15.42
CA GLN A 41 11.04 42.23 -14.47
C GLN A 41 10.40 41.49 -13.29
N SER A 42 9.29 42.02 -12.76
CA SER A 42 8.55 41.35 -11.67
C SER A 42 7.99 39.99 -12.11
N PHE A 43 7.54 39.86 -13.36
CA PHE A 43 7.07 38.59 -13.90
C PHE A 43 8.21 37.59 -14.09
N ALA A 44 9.37 38.05 -14.55
CA ALA A 44 10.55 37.20 -14.70
C ALA A 44 11.05 36.66 -13.35
N GLU A 45 11.09 37.50 -12.31
CA GLU A 45 11.48 37.07 -10.96
C GLU A 45 10.48 36.08 -10.36
N LYS A 46 9.17 36.35 -10.51
CA LYS A 46 8.12 35.42 -10.07
C LYS A 46 8.23 34.07 -10.78
N LYS A 47 8.47 34.07 -12.10
CA LYS A 47 8.66 32.85 -12.88
C LYS A 47 9.83 32.03 -12.31
N LYS A 48 11.00 32.66 -12.13
CA LYS A 48 12.18 31.98 -11.57
C LYS A 48 11.92 31.42 -10.17
N ALA A 49 11.28 32.21 -9.30
CA ALA A 49 10.95 31.75 -7.95
C ALA A 49 10.01 30.54 -7.94
N ILE A 50 9.06 30.46 -8.88
CA ILE A 50 8.18 29.30 -9.05
C ILE A 50 8.96 28.10 -9.57
N GLU A 51 9.81 28.30 -10.58
CA GLU A 51 10.68 27.25 -11.14
C GLU A 51 11.57 26.63 -10.05
N ASP A 52 12.30 27.45 -9.29
CA ASP A 52 13.19 27.00 -8.22
C ASP A 52 12.43 26.23 -7.11
N ARG A 53 11.26 26.73 -6.69
CA ARG A 53 10.42 26.05 -5.69
C ARG A 53 9.90 24.71 -6.20
N THR A 54 9.56 24.63 -7.48
CA THR A 54 9.04 23.41 -8.10
C THR A 54 10.11 22.33 -8.15
N ILE A 55 11.34 22.68 -8.58
CA ILE A 55 12.47 21.75 -8.58
C ILE A 55 12.76 21.27 -7.16
N ASN A 56 12.93 22.18 -6.20
CA ASN A 56 13.23 21.81 -4.81
C ASN A 56 12.14 20.87 -4.23
N SER A 57 10.87 21.18 -4.48
CA SER A 57 9.76 20.32 -4.06
C SER A 57 9.83 18.93 -4.69
N SER A 58 10.18 18.83 -5.97
CA SER A 58 10.34 17.54 -6.65
C SER A 58 11.51 16.73 -6.10
N GLU A 59 12.66 17.35 -5.85
CA GLU A 59 13.85 16.70 -5.26
C GLU A 59 13.55 16.19 -3.84
N LYS A 60 12.86 16.98 -3.03
CA LYS A 60 12.41 16.55 -1.69
C LYS A 60 11.46 15.36 -1.79
N SER A 61 10.54 15.38 -2.75
CA SER A 61 9.59 14.29 -2.96
C SER A 61 10.31 12.99 -3.35
N ILE A 62 11.32 13.07 -4.21
CA ILE A 62 12.18 11.92 -4.56
C ILE A 62 12.87 11.35 -3.32
N SER A 63 13.44 12.20 -2.46
CA SER A 63 14.08 11.75 -1.22
C SER A 63 13.11 10.99 -0.32
N ILE A 64 11.90 11.52 -0.13
CA ILE A 64 10.86 10.88 0.68
C ILE A 64 10.43 9.54 0.06
N LEU A 65 10.31 9.47 -1.26
CA LEU A 65 9.95 8.24 -1.95
C LEU A 65 11.02 7.15 -1.78
N ARG A 66 12.31 7.51 -1.87
CA ARG A 66 13.43 6.57 -1.64
C ARG A 66 13.48 6.09 -0.19
N GLU A 67 13.26 6.99 0.77
CA GLU A 67 13.15 6.64 2.19
C GLU A 67 11.97 5.69 2.44
N SER A 68 10.82 5.98 1.83
CA SER A 68 9.63 5.12 1.91
C SER A 68 9.88 3.74 1.31
N GLU A 69 10.65 3.65 0.22
CA GLU A 69 11.03 2.39 -0.41
C GLU A 69 11.90 1.56 0.53
N GLN A 70 12.89 2.19 1.17
CA GLN A 70 13.75 1.52 2.14
C GLN A 70 12.96 1.00 3.35
N ILE A 71 12.04 1.81 3.89
CA ILE A 71 11.16 1.38 4.99
C ILE A 71 10.26 0.23 4.53
N GLY A 72 9.73 0.29 3.30
CA GLY A 72 8.93 -0.78 2.71
C GLY A 72 9.69 -2.10 2.59
N ILE A 73 10.94 -2.06 2.13
CA ILE A 73 11.83 -3.23 2.04
C ILE A 73 12.08 -3.82 3.43
N ALA A 74 12.47 -3.00 4.41
CA ALA A 74 12.70 -3.46 5.78
C ALA A 74 11.42 -4.08 6.39
N THR A 75 10.25 -3.53 6.05
CA THR A 75 8.95 -4.08 6.46
C THR A 75 8.70 -5.45 5.81
N ALA A 76 9.01 -5.61 4.52
CA ALA A 76 8.87 -6.89 3.82
C ALA A 76 9.77 -7.97 4.41
N GLU A 77 11.00 -7.62 4.77
CA GLU A 77 11.93 -8.53 5.46
C GLU A 77 11.38 -8.99 6.82
N GLU A 78 10.84 -8.06 7.63
CA GLU A 78 10.26 -8.42 8.91
C GLU A 78 8.97 -9.24 8.76
N LEU A 79 8.11 -8.96 7.77
CA LEU A 79 6.95 -9.82 7.47
C LEU A 79 7.39 -11.23 7.10
N THR A 80 8.43 -11.39 6.29
CA THR A 80 8.98 -12.71 5.94
C THR A 80 9.44 -13.45 7.20
N ARG A 81 10.17 -12.77 8.09
CA ARG A 81 10.59 -13.35 9.37
C ARG A 81 9.42 -13.70 10.29
N GLN A 82 8.35 -12.90 10.29
CA GLN A 82 7.13 -13.20 11.04
C GLN A 82 6.43 -14.44 10.49
N ARG A 83 6.36 -14.58 9.16
CA ARG A 83 5.81 -15.76 8.50
C ARG A 83 6.52 -17.04 8.95
N GLU A 84 7.85 -17.06 8.97
CA GLU A 84 8.62 -18.23 9.42
C GLU A 84 8.26 -18.64 10.86
N LYS A 85 8.04 -17.66 11.75
CA LYS A 85 7.62 -17.93 13.13
C LYS A 85 6.22 -18.54 13.17
N LEU A 86 5.29 -18.04 12.36
CA LEU A 86 3.95 -18.59 12.25
C LEU A 86 3.98 -20.02 11.71
N GLU A 87 4.75 -20.29 10.64
CA GLU A 87 4.87 -21.66 10.08
C GLU A 87 5.49 -22.64 11.08
N LYS A 88 6.48 -22.19 11.87
CA LYS A 88 7.04 -23.01 12.95
C LYS A 88 5.99 -23.31 14.02
N THR A 89 5.20 -22.30 14.39
CA THR A 89 4.12 -22.44 15.39
C THR A 89 3.05 -23.41 14.88
N ASP A 90 2.67 -23.31 13.61
CA ASP A 90 1.71 -24.20 12.96
C ASP A 90 2.16 -25.67 13.00
N LYS A 91 3.43 -25.95 12.65
CA LYS A 91 4.02 -27.28 12.73
C LYS A 91 4.07 -27.83 14.15
N GLN A 92 4.42 -26.98 15.13
CA GLN A 92 4.45 -27.39 16.53
C GLN A 92 3.04 -27.76 17.03
N LEU A 93 2.01 -27.03 16.60
CA LEU A 93 0.62 -27.35 16.95
C LEU A 93 0.14 -28.65 16.31
N ASP A 94 0.60 -28.99 15.10
CA ASP A 94 0.34 -30.30 14.51
C ASP A 94 0.98 -31.43 15.32
N GLU A 95 2.24 -31.26 15.75
CA GLU A 95 2.94 -32.22 16.60
C GLU A 95 2.26 -32.40 17.95
N ILE A 96 1.83 -31.30 18.58
CA ILE A 96 1.06 -31.33 19.84
C ILE A 96 -0.24 -32.11 19.62
N ASN A 97 -1.02 -31.78 18.59
CA ASN A 97 -2.27 -32.49 18.30
C ASN A 97 -2.06 -33.98 18.03
N ALA A 98 -1.00 -34.37 17.31
CA ALA A 98 -0.65 -35.77 17.07
C ALA A 98 -0.25 -36.48 18.37
N THR A 99 0.57 -35.83 19.20
CA THR A 99 1.04 -36.34 20.49
C THR A 99 -0.12 -36.51 21.48
N LEU A 100 -1.06 -35.57 21.51
CA LEU A 100 -2.26 -35.64 22.35
C LEU A 100 -3.16 -36.81 21.91
N ARG A 101 -3.36 -37.01 20.61
CA ARG A 101 -4.11 -38.17 20.09
C ARG A 101 -3.47 -39.50 20.48
N PHE A 102 -2.15 -39.60 20.35
CA PHE A 102 -1.41 -40.79 20.76
C PHE A 102 -1.51 -41.01 22.27
N SER A 103 -1.29 -39.95 23.06
CA SER A 103 -1.45 -39.97 24.52
C SER A 103 -2.85 -40.45 24.94
N GLN A 104 -3.91 -39.96 24.28
CA GLN A 104 -5.28 -40.40 24.55
C GLN A 104 -5.48 -41.89 24.25
N LYS A 105 -4.93 -42.39 23.14
CA LYS A 105 -5.00 -43.81 22.79
C LYS A 105 -4.28 -44.67 23.83
N HIS A 106 -3.13 -44.22 24.33
CA HIS A 106 -2.37 -44.92 25.37
C HIS A 106 -3.10 -44.93 26.72
N ILE A 107 -3.64 -43.78 27.15
CA ILE A 107 -4.44 -43.69 28.38
C ILE A 107 -5.67 -44.61 28.30
N ASN A 108 -6.37 -44.63 27.16
CA ASN A 108 -7.51 -45.51 26.95
C ASN A 108 -7.09 -47.01 26.96
N GLY A 109 -5.94 -47.33 26.36
CA GLY A 109 -5.37 -48.68 26.40
C GLY A 109 -5.01 -49.14 27.81
N ILE A 110 -4.40 -48.26 28.62
CA ILE A 110 -4.06 -48.53 30.02
C ILE A 110 -5.34 -48.75 30.85
N LYS A 111 -6.35 -47.88 30.72
CA LYS A 111 -7.64 -48.09 31.38
C LYS A 111 -8.26 -49.45 31.03
N SER A 112 -8.14 -49.87 29.77
CA SER A 112 -8.67 -51.15 29.30
C SER A 112 -7.94 -52.35 29.92
N VAL A 113 -6.61 -52.37 29.97
CA VAL A 113 -5.87 -53.52 30.53
C VAL A 113 -6.04 -53.66 32.05
N PHE A 114 -6.10 -52.55 32.79
CA PHE A 114 -6.39 -52.58 34.23
C PHE A 114 -7.84 -53.01 34.51
N SER A 115 -8.79 -52.65 33.65
CA SER A 115 -10.17 -53.12 33.73
C SER A 115 -10.27 -54.64 33.45
N SER A 116 -9.57 -55.14 32.43
CA SER A 116 -9.51 -56.57 32.14
C SER A 116 -8.84 -57.39 33.25
N LEU A 117 -7.77 -56.87 33.87
CA LEU A 117 -7.13 -57.50 35.03
C LEU A 117 -8.02 -57.51 36.26
N LYS A 118 -8.75 -56.42 36.53
CA LYS A 118 -9.73 -56.36 37.62
C LYS A 118 -10.91 -57.31 37.36
N ASN A 119 -11.38 -57.43 36.12
CA ASN A 119 -12.46 -58.35 35.77
C ASN A 119 -12.02 -59.82 35.88
N TYR A 120 -10.77 -60.12 35.52
CA TYR A 120 -10.19 -61.45 35.65
C TYR A 120 -9.96 -61.84 37.12
N MET A 121 -9.53 -60.89 37.96
CA MET A 121 -9.31 -61.11 39.40
C MET A 121 -10.62 -61.04 40.23
N SER A 122 -11.69 -60.47 39.68
CA SER A 122 -13.00 -60.35 40.34
C SER A 122 -13.93 -61.55 40.12
N GLY A 123 -13.49 -62.60 39.42
CA GLY A 123 -14.10 -63.94 39.50
C GLY A 123 -15.60 -64.00 39.22
N LYS A 124 -16.08 -63.42 38.12
CA LYS A 124 -17.44 -63.64 37.62
C LYS A 124 -17.38 -64.15 36.18
N ASN A 125 -17.65 -65.45 36.04
CA ASN A 125 -17.79 -66.15 34.77
C ASN A 125 -19.11 -65.74 34.10
N ASP A 126 -19.08 -65.44 32.81
CA ASP A 126 -20.24 -65.62 31.92
C ASP A 126 -19.74 -66.12 30.54
N PRO A 127 -20.39 -67.10 29.86
CA PRO A 127 -19.81 -67.77 28.71
C PRO A 127 -20.36 -67.33 27.33
N SER A 128 -19.48 -66.80 26.47
CA SER A 128 -19.37 -66.99 24.98
C SER A 128 -20.52 -66.54 24.04
N PRO A 129 -20.41 -66.66 22.69
CA PRO A 129 -19.36 -66.27 21.71
C PRO A 129 -19.96 -65.45 20.52
N THR A 130 -19.16 -65.02 19.52
CA THR A 130 -19.35 -65.34 18.06
C THR A 130 -18.33 -64.62 17.16
N THR A 131 -17.81 -65.45 16.26
CA THR A 131 -16.82 -65.33 15.19
C THR A 131 -17.24 -64.46 13.97
N SER A 132 -16.25 -64.20 13.10
CA SER A 132 -16.27 -63.78 11.67
C SER A 132 -16.01 -62.29 11.41
N SER A 133 -15.07 -61.87 10.54
CA SER A 133 -14.86 -62.33 9.18
C SER A 133 -13.52 -61.85 8.56
N SER A 134 -12.93 -62.75 7.75
CA SER A 134 -12.17 -62.61 6.49
C SER A 134 -11.59 -61.27 5.99
N THR A 135 -10.33 -61.32 5.54
CA THR A 135 -9.75 -60.56 4.39
C THR A 135 -10.36 -61.06 3.05
N PRO A 136 -10.51 -60.28 1.95
CA PRO A 136 -9.38 -59.73 1.18
C PRO A 136 -9.60 -58.39 0.42
N SER A 137 -8.48 -57.95 -0.15
CA SER A 137 -8.20 -56.87 -1.10
C SER A 137 -9.05 -56.80 -2.38
N THR A 138 -9.50 -55.60 -2.78
CA THR A 138 -9.44 -55.06 -4.17
C THR A 138 -10.04 -53.65 -4.24
N VAL A 139 -9.24 -52.60 -4.49
CA VAL A 139 -9.54 -51.50 -5.46
C VAL A 139 -8.21 -50.87 -5.93
N LYS A 140 -7.80 -51.30 -7.13
CA LYS A 140 -7.26 -50.56 -8.28
C LYS A 140 -6.34 -49.33 -8.08
N GLN A 141 -5.10 -49.52 -8.53
CA GLN A 141 -4.24 -48.53 -9.20
C GLN A 141 -4.92 -47.85 -10.39
N SER A 142 -4.64 -46.55 -10.57
CA SER A 142 -4.27 -45.85 -11.83
C SER A 142 -4.07 -44.37 -11.45
N ALA A 143 -2.84 -43.84 -11.33
CA ALA A 143 -1.96 -43.42 -12.42
C ALA A 143 -2.62 -42.42 -13.38
N SER A 144 -2.30 -41.13 -13.23
CA SER A 144 -1.90 -40.30 -14.37
C SER A 144 -1.12 -39.07 -13.89
N THR A 145 0.20 -39.17 -14.00
CA THR A 145 1.11 -38.04 -14.19
C THR A 145 1.43 -37.99 -15.69
N GLN A 146 0.87 -37.03 -16.43
CA GLN A 146 1.37 -36.52 -17.71
C GLN A 146 0.78 -35.10 -17.87
N ASN A 147 1.58 -34.04 -17.69
CA ASN A 147 2.41 -33.34 -18.69
C ASN A 147 1.65 -32.22 -19.41
N LEU A 148 2.43 -31.26 -19.92
CA LEU A 148 2.11 -29.95 -20.52
C LEU A 148 1.98 -28.85 -19.44
N GLU A 149 3.04 -28.15 -19.00
CA GLU A 149 4.10 -27.51 -19.80
C GLU A 149 3.53 -26.91 -21.09
N ASP A 150 2.82 -25.79 -20.95
CA ASP A 150 2.79 -24.78 -22.01
C ASP A 150 2.23 -23.45 -21.49
N LYS A 151 3.04 -22.40 -21.68
CA LYS A 151 2.67 -20.97 -21.82
C LYS A 151 2.60 -20.10 -20.56
N LEU A 152 3.79 -19.69 -20.11
CA LEU A 152 4.13 -18.26 -19.95
C LEU A 152 4.87 -17.81 -21.24
N PRO A 153 5.01 -16.51 -21.53
CA PRO A 153 4.00 -15.54 -21.93
C PRO A 153 4.27 -15.05 -23.37
N SER A 154 3.24 -14.97 -24.22
CA SER A 154 3.34 -14.21 -25.48
C SER A 154 3.18 -12.73 -25.17
N TYR A 155 4.25 -12.07 -24.73
CA TYR A 155 4.37 -10.62 -24.80
C TYR A 155 4.60 -10.22 -26.25
N ASP A 156 3.53 -10.18 -27.03
CA ASP A 156 3.50 -9.52 -28.34
C ASP A 156 2.12 -8.90 -28.54
N ARG A 157 1.86 -7.88 -27.75
CA ARG A 157 0.65 -7.05 -27.90
C ARG A 157 0.96 -5.58 -27.64
N TYR A 158 1.95 -5.07 -28.37
CA TYR A 158 2.26 -3.64 -28.43
C TYR A 158 1.98 -3.00 -29.79
N ASP A 159 1.17 -3.62 -30.65
CA ASP A 159 0.90 -3.08 -31.99
C ASP A 159 -0.36 -2.22 -32.13
N ASN A 160 -1.17 -2.04 -31.06
CA ASN A 160 -2.43 -1.30 -31.14
C ASN A 160 -2.62 -0.26 -30.01
N HIS A 161 -1.54 0.33 -29.48
CA HIS A 161 -1.65 1.42 -28.51
C HIS A 161 -1.59 2.79 -29.22
N PRO A 162 -2.48 3.74 -28.92
CA PRO A 162 -2.53 5.08 -29.57
C PRO A 162 -1.26 5.93 -29.40
N SER A 163 -0.28 5.45 -28.64
CA SER A 163 1.00 6.11 -28.38
C SER A 163 2.03 5.97 -29.51
N THR A 164 1.88 5.01 -30.43
CA THR A 164 2.84 4.80 -31.54
C THR A 164 2.46 5.51 -32.84
N ARG A 165 1.24 6.06 -32.94
CA ARG A 165 0.76 6.83 -34.10
C ARG A 165 1.17 8.31 -34.12
N LEU A 166 1.81 8.80 -33.06
CA LEU A 166 2.19 10.22 -32.93
C LEU A 166 3.67 10.50 -33.27
N ARG A 167 4.39 9.52 -33.85
CA ARG A 167 5.83 9.67 -34.16
C ARG A 167 6.12 10.12 -35.60
N ASP A 168 5.16 10.13 -36.50
CA ASP A 168 5.31 10.72 -37.84
C ASP A 168 4.44 11.97 -37.97
N ASN A 169 4.97 13.11 -37.56
CA ASN A 169 4.57 14.38 -38.16
C ASN A 169 5.77 15.34 -38.21
N ASP A 170 6.37 15.28 -39.38
CA ASP A 170 7.16 16.22 -40.15
C ASP A 170 7.56 17.60 -39.57
N TYR A 171 8.77 17.98 -39.97
CA TYR A 171 9.54 19.17 -39.63
C TYR A 171 8.85 20.49 -40.06
N SER A 172 8.79 21.47 -39.15
CA SER A 172 8.87 22.90 -39.51
C SER A 172 9.32 23.75 -38.31
N PRO A 173 10.59 24.19 -38.23
CA PRO A 173 11.02 25.16 -37.24
C PRO A 173 11.07 26.55 -37.89
N SER A 174 9.94 27.25 -37.87
CA SER A 174 9.90 28.69 -38.09
C SER A 174 10.34 29.40 -36.81
N GLN A 175 11.46 30.10 -36.95
CA GLN A 175 12.20 30.83 -35.93
C GLN A 175 11.34 31.83 -35.14
N MET A 176 11.38 31.73 -33.81
CA MET A 176 11.42 32.90 -32.91
C MET A 176 12.32 32.57 -31.71
N VAL A 177 13.56 33.06 -31.78
CA VAL A 177 14.57 32.98 -30.72
C VAL A 177 14.43 34.24 -29.88
N VAL A 178 13.74 34.16 -28.74
CA VAL A 178 13.86 35.14 -27.66
C VAL A 178 13.77 34.39 -26.31
N ASN A 179 14.90 34.29 -25.61
CA ASN A 179 15.04 34.02 -24.17
C ASN A 179 14.38 32.76 -23.54
N GLN A 180 14.36 31.61 -24.23
CA GLN A 180 13.85 30.34 -23.66
C GLN A 180 14.90 29.43 -23.00
N SER A 181 16.19 29.80 -22.97
CA SER A 181 17.25 28.89 -22.52
C SER A 181 17.05 28.39 -21.09
N GLY A 182 16.74 29.29 -20.13
CA GLY A 182 16.53 28.88 -18.73
C GLY A 182 15.26 28.03 -18.51
N SER A 183 14.23 28.23 -19.32
CA SER A 183 12.96 27.49 -19.20
C SER A 183 13.06 26.07 -19.73
N LYS A 184 13.90 25.84 -20.75
CA LYS A 184 14.19 24.51 -21.28
C LYS A 184 14.99 23.67 -20.29
N ASP A 185 15.99 24.26 -19.65
CA ASP A 185 16.80 23.59 -18.62
C ASP A 185 15.96 23.24 -17.38
N PHE A 186 15.10 24.16 -16.94
CA PHE A 186 14.11 23.90 -15.90
C PHE A 186 13.19 22.74 -16.28
N SER A 187 12.58 22.80 -17.46
CA SER A 187 11.63 21.77 -17.92
C SER A 187 12.28 20.40 -18.02
N ALA A 188 13.51 20.31 -18.52
CA ALA A 188 14.24 19.03 -18.62
C ALA A 188 14.56 18.44 -17.24
N ARG A 189 14.97 19.29 -16.28
CA ARG A 189 15.23 18.85 -14.89
C ARG A 189 13.96 18.41 -14.20
N LEU A 190 12.87 19.16 -14.37
CA LEU A 190 11.57 18.81 -13.80
C LEU A 190 11.07 17.47 -14.38
N ASP A 191 11.17 17.29 -15.69
CA ASP A 191 10.75 16.05 -16.35
C ASP A 191 11.56 14.83 -15.86
N ALA A 192 12.88 14.98 -15.74
CA ALA A 192 13.74 13.95 -15.17
C ALA A 192 13.35 13.60 -13.72
N ASN A 193 13.08 14.62 -12.89
CA ASN A 193 12.64 14.41 -11.51
C ASN A 193 11.27 13.71 -11.45
N LEU A 194 10.31 14.12 -12.29
CA LEU A 194 8.99 13.50 -12.37
C LEU A 194 9.08 12.04 -12.85
N GLN A 195 9.93 11.75 -13.83
CA GLN A 195 10.16 10.39 -14.29
C GLN A 195 10.73 9.51 -13.17
N GLU A 196 11.69 10.03 -12.39
CA GLU A 196 12.22 9.31 -11.24
C GLU A 196 11.13 9.07 -10.19
N MET A 197 10.33 10.09 -9.86
CA MET A 197 9.20 9.95 -8.94
C MET A 197 8.21 8.88 -9.42
N CYS A 198 7.86 8.86 -10.70
CA CYS A 198 6.98 7.84 -11.28
C CYS A 198 7.58 6.42 -11.13
N SER A 199 8.88 6.26 -11.34
CA SER A 199 9.57 4.99 -11.14
C SER A 199 9.53 4.55 -9.67
N ASN A 200 9.84 5.46 -8.73
CA ASN A 200 9.83 5.17 -7.30
C ASN A 200 8.41 4.81 -6.82
N ILE A 201 7.38 5.55 -7.27
CA ILE A 201 5.98 5.25 -6.94
C ILE A 201 5.56 3.89 -7.49
N SER A 202 6.01 3.52 -8.68
CA SER A 202 5.71 2.21 -9.27
C SER A 202 6.34 1.07 -8.46
N ARG A 203 7.57 1.24 -7.99
CA ARG A 203 8.24 0.29 -7.08
C ARG A 203 7.53 0.19 -5.74
N LEU A 204 7.20 1.34 -5.12
CA LEU A 204 6.43 1.41 -3.89
C LEU A 204 5.06 0.73 -4.01
N LYS A 205 4.38 0.88 -5.15
CA LYS A 205 3.13 0.17 -5.44
C LYS A 205 3.34 -1.35 -5.48
N GLY A 206 4.42 -1.80 -6.13
CA GLY A 206 4.80 -3.21 -6.16
C GLY A 206 4.98 -3.76 -4.75
N LEU A 207 5.83 -3.11 -3.95
CA LEU A 207 6.06 -3.45 -2.55
C LEU A 207 4.76 -3.45 -1.74
N ALA A 208 3.93 -2.41 -1.86
CA ALA A 208 2.66 -2.33 -1.13
C ALA A 208 1.69 -3.48 -1.48
N THR A 209 1.67 -3.92 -2.74
CA THR A 209 0.84 -5.04 -3.19
C THR A 209 1.36 -6.36 -2.63
N GLU A 210 2.68 -6.58 -2.68
CA GLU A 210 3.33 -7.78 -2.13
C GLU A 210 3.16 -7.86 -0.60
N LEU A 211 3.38 -6.75 0.12
CA LEU A 211 3.15 -6.64 1.55
C LEU A 211 1.68 -6.95 1.90
N GLY A 212 0.73 -6.42 1.12
CA GLY A 212 -0.70 -6.70 1.30
C GLY A 212 -1.01 -8.19 1.14
N SER A 213 -0.52 -8.81 0.07
CA SER A 213 -0.71 -10.25 -0.17
C SER A 213 -0.06 -11.13 0.91
N GLU A 214 1.10 -10.73 1.43
CA GLU A 214 1.78 -11.47 2.50
C GLU A 214 1.00 -11.38 3.82
N ILE A 215 0.44 -10.20 4.15
CA ILE A 215 -0.43 -10.02 5.32
C ILE A 215 -1.70 -10.90 5.20
N GLU A 216 -2.35 -10.91 4.03
CA GLU A 216 -3.51 -11.78 3.78
C GLU A 216 -3.14 -13.26 3.98
N SER A 217 -2.02 -13.71 3.42
CA SER A 217 -1.55 -15.09 3.59
C SER A 217 -1.23 -15.42 5.05
N GLN A 218 -0.63 -14.50 5.82
CA GLN A 218 -0.36 -14.70 7.23
C GLN A 218 -1.65 -14.74 8.06
N ASN A 219 -2.68 -13.96 7.72
CA ASN A 219 -3.99 -14.01 8.39
C ASN A 219 -4.65 -15.38 8.23
N ASP A 220 -4.57 -15.98 7.04
CA ASP A 220 -5.06 -17.34 6.80
C ASP A 220 -4.29 -18.37 7.66
N LEU A 221 -2.97 -18.23 7.74
CA LEU A 221 -2.13 -19.09 8.57
C LEU A 221 -2.46 -18.97 10.06
N ILE A 222 -2.68 -17.74 10.55
CA ILE A 222 -3.10 -17.47 11.93
C ILE A 222 -4.45 -18.13 12.24
N THR A 223 -5.39 -18.10 11.30
CA THR A 223 -6.69 -18.77 11.46
C THR A 223 -6.50 -20.29 11.63
N GLY A 224 -5.66 -20.91 10.79
CA GLY A 224 -5.32 -22.33 10.92
C GLY A 224 -4.64 -22.68 12.24
N ILE A 225 -3.72 -21.82 12.71
CA ILE A 225 -3.07 -21.93 14.02
C ILE A 225 -4.11 -21.86 15.15
N MET A 226 -5.08 -20.94 15.06
CA MET A 226 -6.15 -20.78 16.04
C MET A 226 -7.00 -22.05 16.15
N ASP A 227 -7.43 -22.61 15.02
CA ASP A 227 -8.22 -23.86 14.97
C ASP A 227 -7.44 -25.05 15.58
N LYS A 228 -6.15 -25.18 15.24
CA LYS A 228 -5.28 -26.23 15.79
C LYS A 228 -5.06 -26.05 17.29
N THR A 229 -4.97 -24.81 17.76
CA THR A 229 -4.82 -24.48 19.18
C THR A 229 -6.08 -24.85 19.95
N GLU A 230 -7.27 -24.46 19.48
CA GLU A 230 -8.55 -24.81 20.11
C GLU A 230 -8.73 -26.33 20.19
N LYS A 231 -8.39 -27.05 19.12
CA LYS A 231 -8.45 -28.51 19.11
C LYS A 231 -7.50 -29.16 20.12
N ALA A 232 -6.29 -28.63 20.26
CA ALA A 232 -5.33 -29.11 21.25
C ALA A 232 -5.87 -28.87 22.66
N ASP A 233 -6.39 -27.67 22.94
CA ASP A 233 -6.98 -27.31 24.23
C ASP A 233 -8.17 -28.21 24.61
N MET A 234 -9.10 -28.44 23.68
CA MET A 234 -10.21 -29.37 23.88
C MET A 234 -9.75 -30.81 24.14
N THR A 235 -8.63 -31.24 23.54
CA THR A 235 -8.09 -32.59 23.75
C THR A 235 -7.36 -32.71 25.09
N ILE A 236 -6.72 -31.64 25.58
CA ILE A 236 -6.06 -31.61 26.89
C ILE A 236 -7.08 -31.57 28.03
N THR A 237 -8.17 -30.84 27.86
CA THR A 237 -9.21 -30.66 28.89
C THR A 237 -10.14 -31.86 29.07
N LYS A 238 -10.15 -32.81 28.12
CA LYS A 238 -11.04 -33.99 28.10
C LYS A 238 -10.40 -35.24 28.70
#